data_AF-A0A7S2XBH3-F1
#
_entry.id   AF-A0A7S2XBH3-F1
#
_cell.length_a   1.000
_cell.length_b   1.000
_cell.length_c   1.000
_cell.angle_alpha   90.00
_cell.angle_beta   90.00
_cell.angle_gamma   90.00
#
_symmetry.space_group_name_H-M   'P 1'
#
loop_
_entity.id
_entity.type
_entity.pdbx_description
1 polymer ?
#
loop_
_entity_poly.entity_id
_entity_poly.type
_entity_poly.pdbx_seq_one_letter_code
_entity_poly.pdbx_strand_id
1 'polypeptide(L)'
;TTVLCVMSMITVTAVCWGTLLNHKERRFIDGNAGACAVVCHLAGTNLTTAWAGDCRAILGKKPFLHSILGGGLTADELTLDHQIDSNPAEKHRLVTEHPNEPDVLYRNRVKGRLEPTRAFGDGKYKMMEYFNFYPRLTQRYSQSGWTPPYVTAVPDVSHRTINSSTEFLVLACDGLFQDLTSQEVVESVGEYLQAAKEQKTDHNAASWLTEKALRASASKYTRTGSLDELLALPQGRERRRRHDDITIQVIFFDHNSTYPKQTPSGGRISEPAILSTHRRLPKDALGPPGAISKL
;
A
#
# COMPACT_ATOMS: atom_id res chain seq x y z
N THR A 1 21.62 -19.66 -2.53
CA THR A 1 21.44 -19.62 -1.06
C THR A 1 20.57 -18.44 -0.74
N THR A 2 19.38 -18.70 -0.22
CA THR A 2 18.29 -17.74 -0.13
C THR A 2 18.30 -17.12 1.26
N VAL A 3 18.79 -15.88 1.39
CA VAL A 3 18.35 -15.01 2.49
C VAL A 3 16.87 -14.80 2.25
N LEU A 4 16.02 -15.51 2.98
CA LEU A 4 14.58 -15.39 2.84
C LEU A 4 14.16 -14.10 3.52
N CYS A 5 14.04 -13.03 2.74
CA CYS A 5 13.52 -11.76 3.23
C CYS A 5 12.13 -11.55 2.64
N VAL A 6 11.10 -11.66 3.47
CA VAL A 6 9.73 -11.27 3.12
C VAL A 6 9.54 -9.84 3.61
N MET A 7 9.27 -8.95 2.66
CA MET A 7 9.06 -7.53 2.88
C MET A 7 7.65 -7.22 2.41
N SER A 8 6.79 -6.81 3.32
CA SER A 8 5.38 -6.57 3.01
C SER A 8 4.96 -5.21 3.53
N MET A 9 4.21 -4.48 2.72
CA MET A 9 3.51 -3.27 3.12
C MET A 9 2.03 -3.43 2.79
N ILE A 10 1.17 -3.17 3.78
CA ILE A 10 -0.28 -3.24 3.66
C ILE A 10 -0.83 -1.90 4.13
N THR A 11 -1.60 -1.23 3.28
CA THR A 11 -2.27 0.03 3.61
C THR A 11 -3.77 -0.24 3.72
N VAL A 12 -4.37 0.05 4.88
CA VAL A 12 -5.81 -0.21 5.12
C VAL A 12 -6.59 1.10 5.00
N THR A 13 -7.55 1.12 4.07
CA THR A 13 -8.48 2.24 3.89
C THR A 13 -9.75 1.96 4.70
N ALA A 14 -9.84 2.65 5.86
CA ALA A 14 -10.97 2.74 6.79
C ALA A 14 -11.28 1.51 7.68
N VAL A 15 -11.16 1.68 8.99
CA VAL A 15 -11.75 0.79 10.02
C VAL A 15 -12.99 1.47 10.59
N CYS A 16 -14.17 0.91 10.38
CA CYS A 16 -15.40 1.43 10.98
C CYS A 16 -15.46 1.03 12.47
N TRP A 17 -15.08 1.94 13.36
CA TRP A 17 -15.34 1.81 14.80
C TRP A 17 -16.80 2.22 15.10
N GLY A 18 -17.67 1.24 15.31
CA GLY A 18 -19.04 1.43 15.78
C GLY A 18 -19.39 0.42 16.87
N THR A 19 -19.88 0.91 18.00
CA THR A 19 -20.38 0.12 19.14
C THR A 19 -21.80 -0.38 18.86
N LEU A 20 -22.09 -1.62 19.29
CA LEU A 20 -23.37 -2.36 19.20
C LEU A 20 -23.72 -2.97 17.83
N LEU A 21 -22.86 -3.86 17.32
CA LEU A 21 -23.18 -4.74 16.19
C LEU A 21 -23.08 -6.20 16.60
N ASN A 22 -23.95 -7.05 16.05
CA ASN A 22 -23.81 -8.49 16.26
C ASN A 22 -22.59 -9.03 15.49
N HIS A 23 -22.09 -10.21 15.90
CA HIS A 23 -20.85 -10.77 15.34
C HIS A 23 -20.89 -11.01 13.81
N LYS A 24 -22.09 -11.23 13.23
CA LYS A 24 -22.24 -11.38 11.77
C LYS A 24 -22.17 -10.04 11.05
N GLU A 25 -22.83 -9.01 11.58
CA GLU A 25 -22.75 -7.62 11.07
C GLU A 25 -21.32 -7.08 11.16
N ARG A 26 -20.60 -7.38 12.25
CA ARG A 26 -19.22 -6.90 12.44
C ARG A 26 -18.27 -7.43 11.36
N ARG A 27 -18.31 -8.75 11.09
CA ARG A 27 -17.54 -9.36 10.00
C ARG A 27 -17.85 -8.73 8.64
N PHE A 28 -19.09 -8.30 8.47
CA PHE A 28 -19.58 -7.69 7.25
C PHE A 28 -19.07 -6.27 7.05
N ILE A 29 -18.99 -5.48 8.13
CA ILE A 29 -18.36 -4.16 8.13
C ILE A 29 -16.86 -4.29 7.94
N ASP A 30 -16.22 -5.22 8.64
CA ASP A 30 -14.78 -5.43 8.54
C ASP A 30 -14.38 -5.82 7.12
N GLY A 31 -15.19 -6.64 6.43
CA GLY A 31 -14.99 -6.99 5.03
C GLY A 31 -15.24 -5.85 4.03
N ASN A 32 -15.85 -4.75 4.46
CA ASN A 32 -16.00 -3.53 3.66
C ASN A 32 -14.79 -2.57 3.78
N ALA A 33 -13.92 -2.77 4.77
CA ALA A 33 -12.62 -2.11 4.78
C ALA A 33 -11.82 -2.60 3.56
N GLY A 34 -11.08 -1.70 2.92
CA GLY A 34 -10.21 -2.01 1.79
C GLY A 34 -8.76 -2.05 2.24
N ALA A 35 -7.92 -2.82 1.56
CA ALA A 35 -6.47 -2.69 1.73
C ALA A 35 -5.70 -3.00 0.45
N CYS A 36 -4.75 -2.13 0.13
CA CYS A 36 -3.74 -2.37 -0.90
C CYS A 36 -2.55 -3.08 -0.27
N ALA A 37 -1.87 -3.93 -1.05
CA ALA A 37 -0.67 -4.62 -0.59
C ALA A 37 0.37 -4.72 -1.70
N VAL A 38 1.63 -4.53 -1.31
CA VAL A 38 2.80 -4.88 -2.11
C VAL A 38 3.75 -5.70 -1.26
N VAL A 39 4.19 -6.83 -1.80
CA VAL A 39 5.05 -7.79 -1.11
C VAL A 39 6.23 -8.16 -2.01
N CYS A 40 7.42 -8.04 -1.46
CA CYS A 40 8.67 -8.47 -2.07
C CYS A 40 9.24 -9.66 -1.32
N HIS A 41 9.59 -10.70 -2.05
CA HIS A 41 10.29 -11.88 -1.57
C HIS A 41 11.64 -11.96 -2.25
N LEU A 42 12.71 -11.76 -1.48
CA LEU A 42 14.08 -11.92 -1.97
C LEU A 42 14.57 -13.34 -1.66
N ALA A 43 15.04 -14.03 -2.71
CA ALA A 43 15.60 -15.37 -2.64
C ALA A 43 17.01 -15.39 -3.25
N GLY A 44 18.01 -15.07 -2.43
CA GLY A 44 19.38 -14.88 -2.91
C GLY A 44 19.43 -13.59 -3.71
N THR A 45 19.64 -13.69 -5.04
CA THR A 45 19.54 -12.55 -5.95
C THR A 45 18.19 -12.45 -6.65
N ASN A 46 17.29 -13.42 -6.49
CA ASN A 46 16.01 -13.42 -7.19
C ASN A 46 14.97 -12.67 -6.36
N LEU A 47 14.54 -11.51 -6.84
CA LEU A 47 13.46 -10.73 -6.25
C LEU A 47 12.15 -11.06 -6.96
N THR A 48 11.18 -11.56 -6.21
CA THR A 48 9.78 -11.71 -6.65
C THR A 48 8.95 -10.65 -5.97
N THR A 49 8.17 -9.91 -6.75
CA THR A 49 7.26 -8.86 -6.26
C THR A 49 5.83 -9.24 -6.63
N ALA A 50 4.94 -9.21 -5.65
CA ALA A 50 3.51 -9.43 -5.85
C ALA A 50 2.72 -8.25 -5.27
N TRP A 51 1.76 -7.71 -6.00
CA TRP A 51 0.99 -6.55 -5.55
C TRP A 51 -0.48 -6.60 -5.97
N ALA A 52 -1.35 -6.07 -5.12
CA ALA A 52 -2.77 -5.84 -5.39
C ALA A 52 -3.12 -4.45 -4.86
N GLY A 53 -3.46 -3.54 -5.77
CA GLY A 53 -3.68 -2.12 -5.49
C GLY A 53 -2.62 -1.21 -6.10
N ASP A 54 -2.50 -0.03 -5.53
CA ASP A 54 -1.71 1.12 -5.99
C ASP A 54 -0.56 1.50 -5.03
N CYS A 55 -0.19 0.57 -4.14
CA CYS A 55 1.12 0.60 -3.51
C CYS A 55 2.20 0.20 -4.53
N ARG A 56 3.37 0.83 -4.48
CA ARG A 56 4.42 0.66 -5.48
C ARG A 56 5.71 0.10 -4.89
N ALA A 57 6.39 -0.72 -5.68
CA ALA A 57 7.77 -1.15 -5.41
C ALA A 57 8.70 -0.69 -6.54
N ILE A 58 9.81 -0.06 -6.18
CA ILE A 58 10.80 0.48 -7.13
C ILE A 58 12.22 0.14 -6.70
N LEU A 59 13.09 -0.18 -7.65
CA LEU A 59 14.53 -0.34 -7.43
C LEU A 59 15.27 0.95 -7.80
N GLY A 60 16.22 1.34 -6.95
CA GLY A 60 17.21 2.35 -7.29
C GLY A 60 18.46 1.68 -7.87
N LYS A 61 18.81 2.00 -9.12
CA LYS A 61 19.94 1.37 -9.82
C LYS A 61 20.96 2.40 -10.27
N LYS A 62 22.23 2.01 -10.24
CA LYS A 62 23.31 2.73 -10.91
C LYS A 62 23.20 2.49 -12.42
N PRO A 63 23.21 3.53 -13.26
CA PRO A 63 23.25 3.34 -14.70
C PRO A 63 24.53 2.60 -15.11
N PHE A 64 24.51 1.91 -16.27
CA PHE A 64 25.66 1.13 -16.74
C PHE A 64 26.96 1.95 -16.82
N LEU A 65 26.85 3.22 -17.22
CA LEU A 65 27.98 4.14 -17.32
C LEU A 65 28.19 5.00 -16.06
N HIS A 66 27.62 4.62 -14.91
CA HIS A 66 27.72 5.40 -13.67
C HIS A 66 29.18 5.68 -13.26
N SER A 67 30.05 4.68 -13.36
CA SER A 67 31.48 4.82 -13.02
C SER A 67 32.27 5.67 -14.03
N ILE A 68 31.75 5.86 -15.24
CA ILE A 68 32.45 6.57 -16.34
C ILE A 68 31.93 8.00 -16.49
N LEU A 69 30.61 8.21 -16.36
CA LEU A 69 29.95 9.50 -16.60
C LEU A 69 29.44 10.18 -15.33
N GLY A 70 29.53 9.54 -14.16
CA GLY A 70 29.06 10.11 -12.89
C GLY A 70 27.53 10.33 -12.83
N GLY A 71 26.74 9.58 -13.61
CA GLY A 71 25.30 9.80 -13.76
C GLY A 71 24.47 9.48 -12.50
N GLY A 72 23.33 10.14 -12.30
CA GLY A 72 22.41 9.86 -11.19
C GLY A 72 21.83 8.44 -11.20
N LEU A 73 21.21 8.04 -10.09
CA LEU A 73 20.50 6.76 -9.99
C LEU A 73 19.24 6.75 -10.88
N THR A 74 18.86 5.58 -11.40
CA THR A 74 17.67 5.39 -12.24
C THR A 74 16.65 4.49 -11.56
N ALA A 75 15.38 4.84 -11.65
CA ALA A 75 14.27 4.02 -11.17
C ALA A 75 13.95 2.85 -12.11
N ASP A 76 13.80 1.65 -11.55
CA ASP A 76 13.27 0.46 -12.21
C ASP A 76 12.01 0.02 -11.44
N GLU A 77 10.85 0.33 -12.00
CA GLU A 77 9.55 0.04 -11.40
C GLU A 77 9.25 -1.47 -11.47
N LEU A 78 8.90 -2.06 -10.33
CA LEU A 78 8.58 -3.48 -10.21
C LEU A 78 7.09 -3.76 -10.35
N THR A 79 6.27 -2.75 -10.12
CA THR A 79 4.82 -2.80 -10.05
C THR A 79 4.22 -1.78 -11.00
N LEU A 80 3.10 -2.12 -11.63
CA LEU A 80 2.25 -1.18 -12.34
C LEU A 80 0.98 -0.99 -11.50
N ASP A 81 0.73 0.24 -11.06
CA ASP A 81 -0.39 0.53 -10.17
C ASP A 81 -1.73 0.04 -10.75
N HIS A 82 -2.56 -0.56 -9.91
CA HIS A 82 -3.90 -1.02 -10.32
C HIS A 82 -4.90 0.14 -10.29
N GLN A 83 -4.71 1.14 -11.15
CA GLN A 83 -5.57 2.32 -11.26
C GLN A 83 -6.02 2.54 -12.71
N ILE A 84 -7.20 3.13 -12.90
CA ILE A 84 -7.79 3.33 -14.23
C ILE A 84 -7.02 4.33 -15.07
N ASP A 85 -6.46 5.37 -14.45
CA ASP A 85 -5.77 6.46 -15.13
C ASP A 85 -4.39 6.05 -15.66
N SER A 86 -3.67 5.20 -14.92
CA SER A 86 -2.30 4.80 -15.24
C SER A 86 -2.19 3.41 -15.89
N ASN A 87 -3.20 2.55 -15.75
CA ASN A 87 -3.15 1.17 -16.21
C ASN A 87 -4.29 0.84 -17.22
N PRO A 88 -4.02 0.98 -18.54
CA PRO A 88 -4.99 0.66 -19.58
C PRO A 88 -5.48 -0.79 -19.56
N ALA A 89 -4.67 -1.73 -19.07
CA ALA A 89 -5.05 -3.14 -19.00
C ALA A 89 -6.15 -3.37 -17.95
N GLU A 90 -6.06 -2.75 -16.78
CA GLU A 90 -7.12 -2.82 -15.76
C GLU A 90 -8.41 -2.13 -16.23
N LYS A 91 -8.28 -0.99 -16.93
CA LYS A 91 -9.42 -0.33 -17.56
C LYS A 91 -10.11 -1.24 -18.57
N HIS A 92 -9.33 -1.88 -19.44
CA HIS A 92 -9.85 -2.81 -20.45
C HIS A 92 -10.51 -4.04 -19.81
N ARG A 93 -9.88 -4.62 -18.78
CA ARG A 93 -10.41 -5.75 -18.01
C ARG A 93 -11.80 -5.44 -17.46
N LEU A 94 -11.95 -4.34 -16.74
CA LEU A 94 -13.22 -3.94 -16.13
C LEU A 94 -14.33 -3.69 -17.15
N VAL A 95 -14.04 -3.00 -18.24
CA VAL A 95 -15.05 -2.74 -19.29
C VAL A 95 -15.47 -4.03 -19.98
N THR A 96 -14.54 -4.98 -20.16
CA THR A 96 -14.79 -6.26 -20.84
C THR A 96 -15.56 -7.24 -19.96
N GLU A 97 -15.27 -7.27 -18.66
CA GLU A 97 -15.97 -8.13 -17.69
C GLU A 97 -17.40 -7.64 -17.41
N HIS A 98 -17.68 -6.34 -17.60
CA HIS A 98 -18.99 -5.72 -17.33
C HIS A 98 -19.54 -4.94 -18.54
N PRO A 99 -19.78 -5.58 -19.71
CA PRO A 99 -20.09 -4.90 -20.97
C PRO A 99 -21.43 -4.16 -20.98
N ASN A 100 -22.35 -4.51 -20.09
CA ASN A 100 -23.70 -3.92 -20.00
C ASN A 100 -23.83 -2.88 -18.88
N GLU A 101 -22.70 -2.45 -18.30
CA GLU A 101 -22.66 -1.54 -17.17
C GLU A 101 -21.93 -0.25 -17.54
N PRO A 102 -22.61 0.77 -18.09
CA PRO A 102 -21.96 2.01 -18.50
C PRO A 102 -21.38 2.79 -17.31
N ASP A 103 -21.79 2.47 -16.08
CA ASP A 103 -21.32 3.06 -14.84
C ASP A 103 -20.20 2.24 -14.16
N VAL A 104 -19.70 1.14 -14.77
CA VAL A 104 -18.59 0.35 -14.22
C VAL A 104 -17.39 1.23 -13.89
N LEU A 105 -17.09 2.17 -14.79
CA LEU A 105 -16.14 3.25 -14.59
C LEU A 105 -16.86 4.60 -14.66
N TYR A 106 -16.74 5.40 -13.61
CA TYR A 106 -17.24 6.77 -13.59
C TYR A 106 -16.17 7.68 -12.98
N ARG A 107 -15.86 8.81 -13.61
CA ARG A 107 -14.76 9.72 -13.19
C ARG A 107 -13.45 8.96 -12.91
N ASN A 108 -13.11 8.02 -13.80
CA ASN A 108 -11.94 7.15 -13.72
C ASN A 108 -11.82 6.33 -12.42
N ARG A 109 -12.95 6.04 -11.77
CA ARG A 109 -13.03 5.24 -10.55
C ARG A 109 -14.00 4.09 -10.71
N VAL A 110 -13.72 2.96 -10.04
CA VAL A 110 -14.62 1.81 -9.99
C VAL A 110 -15.92 2.24 -9.32
N LYS A 111 -17.03 2.15 -10.07
CA LYS A 111 -18.35 2.68 -9.69
C LYS A 111 -18.31 4.13 -9.15
N GLY A 112 -17.41 4.95 -9.68
CA GLY A 112 -17.33 6.36 -9.34
C GLY A 112 -16.72 6.70 -7.98
N ARG A 113 -16.14 5.72 -7.27
CA ARG A 113 -15.65 5.94 -5.90
C ARG A 113 -14.29 5.33 -5.62
N LEU A 114 -14.12 4.03 -5.86
CA LEU A 114 -12.90 3.32 -5.48
C LEU A 114 -11.80 3.56 -6.52
N GLU A 115 -10.61 3.93 -6.03
CA GLU A 115 -9.44 4.17 -6.88
C GLU A 115 -8.78 2.86 -7.33
N PRO A 116 -8.35 1.97 -6.41
CA PRO A 116 -7.71 0.73 -6.82
C PRO A 116 -8.71 -0.24 -7.43
N THR A 117 -8.33 -0.86 -8.55
CA THR A 117 -9.10 -1.93 -9.20
C THR A 117 -8.82 -3.30 -8.60
N ARG A 118 -7.79 -3.40 -7.74
CA ARG A 118 -7.43 -4.60 -6.99
C ARG A 118 -7.15 -4.25 -5.54
N ALA A 119 -7.72 -5.00 -4.61
CA ALA A 119 -7.55 -4.76 -3.18
C ALA A 119 -8.00 -5.99 -2.38
N PHE A 120 -7.53 -6.12 -1.14
CA PHE A 120 -8.14 -6.96 -0.13
C PHE A 120 -9.38 -6.28 0.46
N GLY A 121 -10.33 -7.06 0.97
CA GLY A 121 -11.57 -6.50 1.51
C GLY A 121 -12.45 -5.89 0.42
N ASP A 122 -12.92 -4.65 0.59
CA ASP A 122 -13.78 -3.94 -0.39
C ASP A 122 -15.02 -4.75 -0.80
N GLY A 123 -15.63 -5.47 0.15
CA GLY A 123 -16.62 -6.50 -0.11
C GLY A 123 -17.82 -6.07 -0.96
N LYS A 124 -18.28 -4.81 -0.82
CA LYS A 124 -19.33 -4.22 -1.68
C LYS A 124 -18.99 -4.20 -3.17
N TYR A 125 -17.73 -4.29 -3.55
CA TYR A 125 -17.29 -4.38 -4.95
C TYR A 125 -17.08 -5.82 -5.41
N LYS A 126 -17.21 -6.81 -4.52
CA LYS A 126 -16.88 -8.22 -4.80
C LYS A 126 -18.10 -9.13 -4.80
N MET A 127 -19.04 -8.88 -3.90
CA MET A 127 -20.10 -9.83 -3.60
C MET A 127 -21.44 -9.10 -3.44
N MET A 128 -22.49 -9.61 -4.09
CA MET A 128 -23.81 -8.99 -4.04
C MET A 128 -24.45 -9.07 -2.64
N GLU A 129 -24.04 -10.06 -1.85
CA GLU A 129 -24.45 -10.24 -0.46
C GLU A 129 -24.11 -9.01 0.39
N TYR A 130 -23.11 -8.21 -0.03
CA TYR A 130 -22.81 -6.94 0.63
C TYR A 130 -23.86 -5.87 0.56
N PHE A 131 -24.80 -6.04 -0.36
CA PHE A 131 -25.95 -5.18 -0.46
C PHE A 131 -27.10 -5.56 0.49
N ASN A 132 -27.18 -6.83 0.92
CA ASN A 132 -28.31 -7.35 1.70
C ASN A 132 -28.25 -6.98 3.19
N PHE A 133 -27.05 -6.75 3.75
CA PHE A 133 -26.88 -6.42 5.17
C PHE A 133 -27.05 -4.92 5.47
N TYR A 134 -27.03 -4.05 4.45
CA TYR A 134 -27.18 -2.60 4.61
C TYR A 134 -28.19 -1.98 3.64
N PRO A 135 -29.47 -2.40 3.62
CA PRO A 135 -30.49 -1.94 2.68
C PRO A 135 -30.54 -0.42 2.50
N ARG A 136 -30.29 0.38 3.57
CA ARG A 136 -30.26 1.85 3.48
C ARG A 136 -29.02 2.44 2.78
N LEU A 137 -27.85 1.79 2.89
CA LEU A 137 -26.64 2.17 2.16
C LEU A 137 -26.65 1.63 0.73
N THR A 138 -27.41 0.56 0.50
CA THR A 138 -27.37 -0.26 -0.69
C THR A 138 -28.55 -0.02 -1.62
N GLN A 139 -29.60 0.66 -1.16
CA GLN A 139 -30.70 1.17 -1.98
C GLN A 139 -30.24 2.16 -3.07
N ARG A 140 -29.07 2.80 -2.91
CA ARG A 140 -28.43 3.60 -3.97
C ARG A 140 -27.72 2.76 -5.03
N TYR A 141 -27.42 1.50 -4.70
CA TYR A 141 -26.62 0.56 -5.49
C TYR A 141 -27.42 -0.64 -6.00
N SER A 142 -28.65 -0.85 -5.52
CA SER A 142 -29.59 -1.90 -5.99
C SER A 142 -30.18 -1.60 -7.37
N GLN A 143 -29.48 -0.82 -8.20
CA GLN A 143 -29.86 -0.66 -9.59
C GLN A 143 -29.53 -1.96 -10.31
N SER A 144 -30.53 -2.51 -10.98
CA SER A 144 -30.67 -3.89 -11.47
C SER A 144 -29.66 -4.36 -12.52
N GLY A 145 -28.50 -3.71 -12.66
CA GLY A 145 -27.48 -4.03 -13.66
C GLY A 145 -26.11 -4.38 -13.10
N TRP A 146 -25.91 -4.33 -11.78
CA TRP A 146 -24.58 -4.57 -11.18
C TRP A 146 -24.18 -6.04 -11.20
N THR A 147 -22.99 -6.36 -11.73
CA THR A 147 -22.44 -7.71 -11.86
C THR A 147 -21.07 -7.87 -11.16
N PRO A 148 -20.95 -7.64 -9.83
CA PRO A 148 -19.70 -7.89 -9.13
C PRO A 148 -19.22 -9.35 -9.31
N PRO A 149 -17.90 -9.62 -9.26
CA PRO A 149 -16.85 -8.76 -8.70
C PRO A 149 -16.25 -7.76 -9.69
N TYR A 150 -16.13 -6.49 -9.28
CA TYR A 150 -15.38 -5.46 -10.00
C TYR A 150 -13.90 -5.42 -9.55
N VAL A 151 -13.65 -5.74 -8.28
CA VAL A 151 -12.33 -5.67 -7.64
C VAL A 151 -11.87 -7.06 -7.27
N THR A 152 -10.60 -7.37 -7.52
CA THR A 152 -10.01 -8.66 -7.15
C THR A 152 -8.87 -8.49 -6.14
N ALA A 153 -8.64 -9.51 -5.31
CA ALA A 153 -7.45 -9.59 -4.45
C ALA A 153 -6.31 -10.38 -5.10
N VAL A 154 -6.50 -10.85 -6.34
CA VAL A 154 -5.46 -11.59 -7.08
C VAL A 154 -4.35 -10.61 -7.46
N PRO A 155 -3.11 -10.82 -6.97
CA PRO A 155 -2.02 -9.91 -7.26
C PRO A 155 -1.47 -10.14 -8.66
N ASP A 156 -0.91 -9.09 -9.25
CA ASP A 156 0.07 -9.25 -10.32
C ASP A 156 1.43 -9.60 -9.72
N VAL A 157 2.28 -10.27 -10.51
CA VAL A 157 3.60 -10.75 -10.06
C VAL A 157 4.67 -10.37 -11.08
N SER A 158 5.80 -9.87 -10.58
CA SER A 158 6.98 -9.57 -11.36
C SER A 158 8.23 -10.21 -10.75
N HIS A 159 9.25 -10.40 -11.59
CA HIS A 159 10.52 -10.98 -11.21
C HIS A 159 11.68 -10.09 -11.68
N ARG A 160 12.67 -9.90 -10.81
CA ARG A 160 13.93 -9.22 -11.11
C ARG A 160 15.10 -9.96 -10.47
N THR A 161 16.28 -9.80 -11.07
CA THR A 161 17.53 -10.27 -10.48
C THR A 161 18.30 -9.08 -9.91
N ILE A 162 18.52 -9.10 -8.60
CA ILE A 162 19.40 -8.16 -7.91
C ILE A 162 20.84 -8.43 -8.34
N ASN A 163 21.53 -7.37 -8.72
CA ASN A 163 22.92 -7.40 -9.15
C ASN A 163 23.67 -6.20 -8.54
N SER A 164 24.97 -6.11 -8.81
CA SER A 164 25.85 -5.06 -8.28
C SER A 164 25.46 -3.63 -8.67
N SER A 165 24.59 -3.43 -9.67
CA SER A 165 24.05 -2.11 -10.02
C SER A 165 22.85 -1.70 -9.16
N THR A 166 22.23 -2.65 -8.44
CA THR A 166 20.99 -2.40 -7.70
C THR A 166 21.31 -1.97 -6.27
N GLU A 167 21.12 -0.71 -5.92
CA GLU A 167 21.56 -0.16 -4.64
C GLU A 167 20.53 -0.37 -3.53
N PHE A 168 19.25 -0.18 -3.86
CA PHE A 168 18.17 -0.30 -2.89
C PHE A 168 16.83 -0.64 -3.53
N LEU A 169 15.89 -1.07 -2.68
CA LEU A 169 14.47 -1.25 -2.96
C LEU A 169 13.66 -0.28 -2.09
N VAL A 170 12.69 0.40 -2.68
CA VAL A 170 11.68 1.19 -1.97
C VAL A 170 10.32 0.52 -2.13
N LEU A 171 9.62 0.31 -1.01
CA LEU A 171 8.21 -0.04 -0.96
C LEU A 171 7.47 1.13 -0.32
N ALA A 172 6.44 1.66 -0.98
CA ALA A 172 5.68 2.76 -0.41
C ALA A 172 4.23 2.78 -0.89
N CYS A 173 3.36 3.38 -0.07
CA CYS A 173 1.96 3.60 -0.45
C CYS A 173 1.86 4.74 -1.46
N ASP A 174 0.69 4.85 -2.08
CA ASP A 174 0.31 5.93 -2.98
C ASP A 174 0.51 7.33 -2.36
N GLY A 175 0.39 7.49 -1.04
CA GLY A 175 0.70 8.74 -0.35
C GLY A 175 2.10 9.31 -0.62
N LEU A 176 3.11 8.46 -0.90
CA LEU A 176 4.43 8.94 -1.37
C LEU A 176 4.37 9.39 -2.84
N PHE A 177 3.71 8.60 -3.67
CA PHE A 177 3.71 8.74 -5.13
C PHE A 177 2.63 9.70 -5.67
N GLN A 178 1.76 10.22 -4.80
CA GLN A 178 0.80 11.26 -5.13
C GLN A 178 1.52 12.49 -5.72
N ASP A 179 2.65 12.86 -5.13
CA ASP A 179 3.36 14.08 -5.46
C ASP A 179 4.76 13.89 -6.03
N LEU A 180 5.31 12.67 -5.96
CA LEU A 180 6.64 12.33 -6.44
C LEU A 180 6.57 11.19 -7.47
N THR A 181 7.28 11.36 -8.57
CA THR A 181 7.55 10.29 -9.52
C THR A 181 8.54 9.27 -8.95
N SER A 182 8.54 8.05 -9.47
CA SER A 182 9.48 7.00 -9.06
C SER A 182 10.94 7.44 -9.24
N GLN A 183 11.23 8.23 -10.27
CA GLN A 183 12.56 8.76 -10.52
C GLN A 183 12.96 9.82 -9.47
N GLU A 184 12.06 10.75 -9.12
CA GLU A 184 12.31 11.73 -8.05
C GLU A 184 12.53 11.07 -6.68
N VAL A 185 11.83 9.95 -6.40
CA VAL A 185 12.04 9.16 -5.19
C VAL A 185 13.45 8.54 -5.18
N VAL A 186 13.88 7.93 -6.28
CA VAL A 186 15.22 7.33 -6.39
C VAL A 186 16.33 8.37 -6.29
N GLU A 187 16.16 9.51 -6.95
CA GLU A 187 17.08 10.65 -6.83
C GLU A 187 17.16 11.17 -5.40
N SER A 188 16.01 11.26 -4.70
CA SER A 188 15.97 11.68 -3.31
C SER A 188 16.70 10.73 -2.36
N VAL A 189 16.59 9.41 -2.58
CA VAL A 189 17.39 8.45 -1.81
C VAL A 189 18.88 8.60 -2.14
N GLY A 190 19.23 8.96 -3.38
CA GLY A 190 20.60 9.33 -3.76
C GLY A 190 21.13 10.54 -2.99
N GLU A 191 20.35 11.62 -2.91
CA GLU A 191 20.65 12.82 -2.10
C GLU A 191 20.85 12.45 -0.63
N TYR A 192 19.95 11.63 -0.08
CA TYR A 192 20.05 11.12 1.28
C TYR A 192 21.36 10.35 1.51
N LEU A 193 21.72 9.43 0.61
CA LEU A 193 22.93 8.64 0.73
C LEU A 193 24.19 9.51 0.71
N GLN A 194 24.19 10.60 -0.06
CA GLN A 194 25.28 11.57 -0.03
C GLN A 194 25.33 12.32 1.30
N ALA A 195 24.20 12.86 1.76
CA ALA A 195 24.11 13.58 3.03
C ALA A 195 24.51 12.70 4.23
N ALA A 196 24.11 11.42 4.23
CA ALA A 196 24.48 10.46 5.25
C ALA A 196 25.99 10.17 5.28
N LYS A 197 26.63 10.04 4.12
CA LYS A 197 28.10 9.89 4.02
C LYS A 197 28.85 11.11 4.57
N GLU A 198 28.30 12.29 4.31
CA GLU A 198 28.84 13.57 4.78
C GLU A 198 28.44 13.88 6.24
N GLN A 199 27.70 12.99 6.91
CA GLN A 199 27.16 13.17 8.26
C GLN A 199 26.36 14.47 8.43
N LYS A 200 25.64 14.86 7.37
CA LYS A 200 24.81 16.08 7.31
C LYS A 200 23.35 15.85 7.68
N THR A 201 22.97 14.62 8.03
CA THR A 201 21.60 14.30 8.41
C THR A 201 21.56 13.18 9.45
N ASP A 202 20.69 13.34 10.43
CA ASP A 202 20.36 12.32 11.43
C ASP A 202 19.10 11.52 11.05
N HIS A 203 18.47 11.85 9.91
CA HIS A 203 17.27 11.16 9.44
C HIS A 203 17.63 9.78 8.87
N ASN A 204 16.67 8.86 8.90
CA ASN A 204 16.74 7.67 8.05
C ASN A 204 16.16 7.98 6.66
N ALA A 205 16.42 7.11 5.69
CA ALA A 205 15.97 7.28 4.30
C ALA A 205 14.44 7.43 4.17
N ALA A 206 13.66 6.71 4.99
CA ALA A 206 12.21 6.78 4.95
C ALA A 206 11.70 8.13 5.49
N SER A 207 12.27 8.65 6.59
CA SER A 207 11.95 9.97 7.12
C SER A 207 12.33 11.08 6.14
N TRP A 208 13.47 10.93 5.44
CA TRP A 208 13.90 11.84 4.38
C TRP A 208 12.89 11.91 3.23
N LEU A 209 12.45 10.75 2.72
CA LEU A 209 11.42 10.67 1.69
C LEU A 209 10.06 11.21 2.16
N THR A 210 9.68 10.92 3.41
CA THR A 210 8.44 11.44 4.01
C THR A 210 8.45 12.96 4.01
N GLU A 211 9.54 13.59 4.42
CA GLU A 211 9.67 15.05 4.40
C GLU A 211 9.64 15.60 2.97
N LYS A 212 10.32 14.97 2.01
CA LYS A 212 10.29 15.39 0.60
C LYS A 212 8.88 15.35 0.02
N ALA A 213 8.13 14.30 0.31
CA ALA A 213 6.73 14.15 -0.11
C ALA A 213 5.84 15.25 0.49
N LEU A 214 5.96 15.50 1.80
CA LEU A 214 5.20 16.55 2.46
C LEU A 214 5.56 17.95 1.95
N ARG A 215 6.83 18.22 1.63
CA ARG A 215 7.25 19.49 1.01
C ARG A 215 6.70 19.66 -0.41
N ALA A 216 6.67 18.58 -1.19
CA ALA A 216 6.06 18.59 -2.52
C ALA A 216 4.54 18.87 -2.44
N SER A 217 3.84 18.20 -1.51
CA SER A 217 2.43 18.44 -1.22
C SER A 217 2.18 19.88 -0.75
N ALA A 218 3.01 20.39 0.17
CA ALA A 218 2.91 21.75 0.67
C ALA A 218 3.04 22.76 -0.48
N SER A 219 4.03 22.58 -1.35
CA SER A 219 4.27 23.45 -2.50
C SER A 219 3.10 23.50 -3.49
N LYS A 220 2.37 22.38 -3.65
CA LYS A 220 1.24 22.28 -4.58
C LYS A 220 -0.08 22.75 -3.99
N TYR A 221 -0.34 22.48 -2.71
CA TYR A 221 -1.69 22.58 -2.15
C TYR A 221 -1.86 23.61 -1.02
N THR A 222 -0.78 24.23 -0.53
CA THR A 222 -0.85 25.31 0.46
C THR A 222 -0.66 26.67 -0.19
N ARG A 223 -1.09 27.74 0.48
CA ARG A 223 -1.00 29.09 -0.10
C ARG A 223 0.43 29.62 -0.09
N THR A 224 1.20 29.29 0.94
CA THR A 224 2.59 29.77 1.10
C THR A 224 3.63 28.80 0.55
N GLY A 225 3.26 27.55 0.28
CA GLY A 225 4.21 26.48 -0.03
C GLY A 225 4.97 25.97 1.19
N SER A 226 4.66 26.44 2.40
CA SER A 226 5.37 26.08 3.62
C SER A 226 4.91 24.73 4.19
N LEU A 227 5.88 23.92 4.62
CA LEU A 227 5.62 22.68 5.35
C LEU A 227 4.85 22.94 6.66
N ASP A 228 5.13 24.06 7.34
CA ASP A 228 4.46 24.41 8.60
C ASP A 228 2.96 24.68 8.39
N GLU A 229 2.60 25.31 7.26
CA GLU A 229 1.19 25.54 6.90
C GLU A 229 0.47 24.20 6.67
N LEU A 230 1.13 23.25 6.01
CA LEU A 230 0.58 21.92 5.76
C LEU A 230 0.39 21.14 7.08
N LEU A 231 1.39 21.15 7.95
CA LEU A 231 1.38 20.42 9.22
C LEU A 231 0.42 21.02 10.25
N ALA A 232 0.14 22.32 10.18
CA ALA A 232 -0.82 22.99 11.04
C ALA A 232 -2.29 22.64 10.74
N LEU A 233 -2.56 21.91 9.65
CA LEU A 233 -3.92 21.55 9.27
C LEU A 233 -4.56 20.59 10.29
N PRO A 234 -5.80 20.86 10.72
CA PRO A 234 -6.49 20.00 11.67
C PRO A 234 -6.78 18.63 11.05
N GLN A 235 -6.90 17.61 11.90
CA GLN A 235 -7.27 16.29 11.44
C GLN A 235 -8.64 16.31 10.76
N GLY A 236 -8.74 15.68 9.59
CA GLY A 236 -9.99 15.55 8.87
C GLY A 236 -9.82 15.67 7.36
N ARG A 237 -10.94 15.99 6.70
CA ARG A 237 -11.04 16.02 5.24
C ARG A 237 -10.10 17.03 4.59
N GLU A 238 -9.90 18.19 5.21
CA GLU A 238 -9.04 19.25 4.65
C GLU A 238 -7.57 18.83 4.57
N ARG A 239 -7.05 18.15 5.60
CA ARG A 239 -5.70 17.60 5.57
C ARG A 239 -5.57 16.47 4.54
N ARG A 240 -6.51 15.51 4.56
CA ARG A 240 -6.53 14.35 3.64
C ARG A 240 -6.70 14.72 2.16
N ARG A 241 -7.15 15.93 1.85
CA ARG A 241 -7.20 16.46 0.47
C ARG A 241 -5.86 16.95 -0.04
N ARG A 242 -4.89 17.17 0.84
CA ARG A 242 -3.58 17.74 0.50
C ARG A 242 -2.50 16.68 0.51
N HIS A 243 -2.50 15.81 1.52
CA HIS A 243 -1.66 14.62 1.54
C HIS A 243 -2.42 13.45 2.16
N ASP A 244 -2.10 12.23 1.71
CA ASP A 244 -2.60 11.00 2.32
C ASP A 244 -1.66 10.50 3.44
N ASP A 245 -2.01 9.38 4.05
CA ASP A 245 -1.13 8.63 4.95
C ASP A 245 0.10 8.13 4.17
N ILE A 246 1.30 8.36 4.70
CA ILE A 246 2.57 8.01 4.05
C ILE A 246 3.25 6.88 4.83
N THR A 247 3.50 5.76 4.15
CA THR A 247 4.24 4.61 4.67
C THR A 247 5.33 4.25 3.66
N ILE A 248 6.57 4.12 4.13
CA ILE A 248 7.75 3.91 3.30
C ILE A 248 8.67 2.90 3.98
N GLN A 249 9.16 1.93 3.22
CA GLN A 249 10.25 1.06 3.58
C GLN A 249 11.37 1.18 2.54
N VAL A 250 12.59 1.48 2.99
CA VAL A 250 13.79 1.57 2.15
C VAL A 250 14.77 0.50 2.57
N ILE A 251 15.26 -0.27 1.61
CA ILE A 251 16.04 -1.48 1.83
C ILE A 251 17.31 -1.38 1.01
N PHE A 252 18.45 -1.22 1.67
CA PHE A 252 19.74 -1.13 1.01
C PHE A 252 20.33 -2.53 0.81
N PHE A 253 20.84 -2.80 -0.40
CA PHE A 253 21.53 -4.05 -0.71
C PHE A 253 23.02 -3.92 -0.40
N ASP A 254 23.53 -4.76 0.49
CA ASP A 254 24.97 -4.86 0.76
C ASP A 254 25.62 -5.87 -0.19
N HIS A 255 26.29 -5.36 -1.22
CA HIS A 255 27.03 -6.18 -2.19
C HIS A 255 28.40 -6.66 -1.68
N ASN A 256 28.86 -6.12 -0.54
CA ASN A 256 30.17 -6.43 0.03
C ASN A 256 30.08 -7.38 1.24
N SER A 257 28.87 -7.80 1.60
CA SER A 257 28.62 -8.64 2.77
C SER A 257 29.30 -10.00 2.66
N THR A 258 30.24 -10.25 3.58
CA THR A 258 30.95 -11.52 3.77
C THR A 258 30.32 -12.40 4.85
N TYR A 259 29.12 -12.05 5.36
CA TYR A 259 28.44 -12.85 6.39
C TYR A 259 28.39 -14.32 5.96
N PRO A 260 28.84 -15.26 6.82
CA PRO A 260 28.75 -16.67 6.51
C PRO A 260 27.28 -16.99 6.22
N LYS A 261 27.04 -17.68 5.11
CA LYS A 261 25.74 -18.18 4.70
C LYS A 261 25.16 -19.07 5.81
N GLN A 262 24.51 -18.49 6.81
CA GLN A 262 23.82 -19.25 7.83
C GLN A 262 22.63 -19.95 7.16
N THR A 263 22.52 -21.26 7.36
CA THR A 263 21.35 -22.04 6.96
C THR A 263 20.14 -21.51 7.71
N PRO A 264 19.11 -20.98 7.03
CA PRO A 264 17.86 -20.71 7.70
C PRO A 264 17.30 -22.08 8.12
N SER A 265 17.18 -22.33 9.43
CA SER A 265 16.15 -23.24 9.90
C SER A 265 14.85 -22.52 9.54
N GLY A 266 14.30 -22.81 8.35
CA GLY A 266 13.06 -22.22 7.90
C GLY A 266 12.05 -22.38 9.02
N GLY A 267 11.75 -21.27 9.71
CA GLY A 267 10.70 -21.26 10.70
C GLY A 267 9.45 -21.70 9.97
N ARG A 268 8.82 -22.78 10.45
CA ARG A 268 7.51 -23.19 9.96
C ARG A 268 6.64 -21.94 10.05
N ILE A 269 6.22 -21.39 8.91
CA ILE A 269 5.11 -20.46 8.89
C ILE A 269 3.94 -21.32 9.38
N SER A 270 3.67 -21.27 10.68
CA SER A 270 2.42 -21.80 11.20
C SER A 270 1.32 -21.16 10.38
N GLU A 271 0.38 -21.96 9.89
CA GLU A 271 -0.84 -21.42 9.29
C GLU A 271 -1.30 -20.24 10.14
N PRO A 272 -1.61 -19.08 9.53
CA PRO A 272 -2.14 -17.95 10.29
C PRO A 272 -3.28 -18.51 11.11
N ALA A 273 -3.27 -18.27 12.43
CA ALA A 273 -4.31 -18.78 13.31
C ALA A 273 -5.66 -18.37 12.70
N ILE A 274 -6.32 -19.34 12.05
CA ILE A 274 -7.61 -19.09 11.47
C ILE A 274 -8.46 -18.69 12.67
N LEU A 275 -9.01 -17.48 12.65
CA LEU A 275 -9.99 -17.00 13.63
C LEU A 275 -11.32 -17.73 13.40
N SER A 276 -11.26 -19.06 13.42
CA SER A 276 -12.35 -19.99 13.50
C SER A 276 -11.86 -21.24 14.19
N THR A 277 -11.97 -21.28 15.51
CA THR A 277 -12.59 -22.39 16.22
C THR A 277 -12.88 -21.95 17.66
N HIS A 278 -14.17 -21.95 17.99
CA HIS A 278 -14.75 -22.02 19.33
C HIS A 278 -13.78 -22.02 20.53
N ARG A 279 -13.69 -20.89 21.25
CA ARG A 279 -13.69 -20.94 22.71
C ARG A 279 -15.02 -20.38 23.19
N ARG A 280 -15.94 -21.27 23.60
CA ARG A 280 -16.95 -20.88 24.58
C ARG A 280 -16.18 -20.51 25.84
N LEU A 281 -16.19 -19.23 26.21
CA LEU A 281 -15.85 -18.86 27.57
C LEU A 281 -16.94 -19.45 28.49
N PRO A 282 -16.58 -20.01 29.67
CA PRO A 282 -17.56 -20.42 30.67
C PRO A 282 -18.43 -19.22 31.06
N LYS A 283 -19.73 -19.46 31.32
CA LYS A 283 -20.73 -18.42 31.59
C LYS A 283 -20.53 -17.65 32.91
N ASP A 284 -19.49 -17.93 33.69
CA ASP A 284 -19.40 -17.50 35.09
C ASP A 284 -18.27 -16.49 35.38
N ALA A 285 -17.72 -15.83 34.35
CA ALA A 285 -16.70 -14.79 34.54
C ALA A 285 -17.22 -13.39 34.17
N LEU A 286 -18.34 -12.97 34.78
CA LEU A 286 -18.79 -11.58 34.78
C LEU A 286 -18.63 -11.01 36.19
N GLY A 287 -17.47 -10.42 36.47
CA GLY A 287 -17.35 -9.41 37.53
C GLY A 287 -17.91 -8.08 37.02
N PRO A 288 -18.47 -7.21 37.89
CA PRO A 288 -19.14 -5.99 37.46
C PRO A 288 -18.18 -4.99 36.81
N PRO A 289 -18.67 -4.13 35.89
CA PRO A 289 -17.82 -3.27 35.07
C PRO A 289 -17.22 -2.12 35.89
N GLY A 290 -15.92 -2.18 36.14
CA GLY A 290 -15.13 -1.06 36.61
C GLY A 290 -14.88 -0.06 35.47
N ALA A 291 -15.33 1.17 35.66
CA ALA A 291 -15.06 2.30 34.79
C ALA A 291 -13.54 2.56 34.70
N ILE A 292 -13.00 2.72 33.48
CA ILE A 292 -11.67 3.30 33.28
C ILE A 292 -11.78 4.44 32.27
N SER A 293 -11.30 5.57 32.74
CA SER A 293 -11.24 6.91 32.17
C SER A 293 -10.33 7.01 30.94
N LYS A 294 -10.71 7.92 30.04
CA LYS A 294 -9.90 8.42 28.92
C LYS A 294 -8.65 9.17 29.43
N LEU A 295 -7.52 8.90 28.79
CA LEU A 295 -6.49 9.88 28.41
C LEU A 295 -6.21 9.66 26.92
#